data_AF-A0A5C7H7Q3-F1
#
_entry.id   AF-A0A5C7H7Q3-F1
#
_cell.length_a   1.000
_cell.length_b   1.000
_cell.length_c   1.000
_cell.angle_alpha   90.00
_cell.angle_beta   90.00
_cell.angle_gamma   90.00
#
_symmetry.space_group_name_H-M   'P 1'
#
loop_
_entity.id
_entity.type
_entity.pdbx_description
1 polymer ?
#
loop_
_entity_poly.entity_id
_entity_poly.type
_entity_poly.pdbx_seq_one_letter_code
_entity_poly.pdbx_strand_id
1 'polypeptide(L)'
;MVMVPKYSLLCLYRLNFLQCNVTNLLAAFYSLPVWRCLFDWYSRLGDNSFHLYNPVISLSHAILTLSQFKEREKLIDQRKREMGSFIPAEKPLPHAFCVPFPAQGHVNPMLKLAKLLNYKGFHITFVNTEYNHNRLLKSRGPDSLNGTPTFRFETIPDGLPPSDANVPQDMPSLCESTKKTCLAPFRQLLSKLNNTSSSNVPPVTCIVSDCVMSFTLKAAQELNIPNVLFWTASACGFLAYVHYQGLIERGLVPLKGIKLKDLPSLIRTTDPDDVLMNFAIGEVENAHNASALIFNTVDDLEREVLEAVYPTYPPIYTIGPIQLLLNHEIPPDDNSMSAIESNLWKEKPGCLEWLNTMESNSVVYVNFGSITVMTEQQLVEFAWGLANSKQDFLWVIRPDLVIGESAILPPEFVLETRERSLLASMEIESNSNRDEIERWVRELMEGDKGKQMKKKAMEWKSLVEKASTAPNGSSHLNLEKMIAEVLGLSPSKASVRKWKTVARKGPMGISSPIQRILEARQTLKKKNRVGGASSGKGCEEAISDM
;
A
#
# COMPACT_ATOMS: atom_id res chain seq x y z
N MET A 1 41.66 -11.30 28.64
CA MET A 1 41.02 -10.47 29.68
C MET A 1 39.50 -10.72 29.59
N VAL A 2 38.85 -11.11 30.70
CA VAL A 2 37.39 -11.10 31.02
C VAL A 2 36.35 -11.17 29.87
N MET A 3 35.31 -12.03 29.86
CA MET A 3 35.02 -13.37 30.39
C MET A 3 33.64 -13.82 29.85
N VAL A 4 33.44 -15.09 29.50
CA VAL A 4 32.10 -15.68 29.24
C VAL A 4 32.04 -17.09 29.86
N PRO A 5 31.21 -17.34 30.89
CA PRO A 5 31.16 -18.66 31.53
C PRO A 5 30.39 -19.71 30.71
N LYS A 6 31.10 -20.77 30.27
CA LYS A 6 30.51 -22.09 30.04
C LYS A 6 30.71 -22.93 31.31
N TYR A 7 29.64 -23.49 31.86
CA TYR A 7 29.65 -24.80 32.55
C TYR A 7 28.26 -25.42 32.32
N SER A 8 28.05 -26.39 31.41
CA SER A 8 28.63 -27.74 31.27
C SER A 8 27.90 -28.79 32.10
N LEU A 9 27.33 -29.79 31.43
CA LEU A 9 27.01 -31.09 32.03
C LEU A 9 28.33 -31.77 32.44
N LEU A 10 28.36 -32.49 33.55
CA LEU A 10 28.43 -33.97 33.59
C LEU A 10 28.55 -34.50 35.04
N CYS A 11 28.18 -35.78 35.21
CA CYS A 11 28.49 -36.65 36.36
C CYS A 11 27.85 -36.30 37.74
N LEU A 12 27.42 -37.28 38.55
CA LEU A 12 27.17 -38.71 38.27
C LEU A 12 26.16 -39.31 39.27
N TYR A 13 25.49 -40.37 38.84
CA TYR A 13 24.72 -41.31 39.67
C TYR A 13 25.58 -41.91 40.81
N ARG A 14 25.16 -41.76 42.08
CA ARG A 14 24.61 -42.86 42.93
C ARG A 14 24.41 -42.45 44.40
N LEU A 15 23.22 -42.77 44.90
CA LEU A 15 22.79 -43.04 46.28
C LEU A 15 23.85 -42.95 47.41
N ASN A 16 23.58 -42.10 48.39
CA ASN A 16 23.20 -42.59 49.73
C ASN A 16 22.38 -41.55 50.51
N PHE A 17 21.53 -42.03 51.43
CA PHE A 17 20.76 -41.19 52.35
C PHE A 17 21.63 -40.76 53.54
N LEU A 18 21.60 -39.48 53.91
CA LEU A 18 21.35 -39.01 55.29
C LEU A 18 21.31 -37.46 55.40
N GLN A 19 20.37 -36.97 56.20
CA GLN A 19 20.34 -35.66 56.89
C GLN A 19 20.89 -34.41 56.17
N CYS A 20 20.00 -33.67 55.49
CA CYS A 20 20.02 -32.20 55.56
C CYS A 20 18.62 -31.56 55.38
N ASN A 21 18.08 -31.01 56.46
CA ASN A 21 16.96 -30.05 56.59
C ASN A 21 15.92 -29.94 55.45
N VAL A 22 14.77 -30.58 55.66
CA VAL A 22 13.53 -30.48 54.86
C VAL A 22 13.06 -29.02 54.66
N THR A 23 13.32 -28.13 55.62
CA THR A 23 12.98 -26.70 55.56
C THR A 23 13.57 -25.99 54.35
N ASN A 24 14.81 -26.30 53.96
CA ASN A 24 15.44 -25.67 52.80
C ASN A 24 14.91 -26.21 51.47
N LEU A 25 14.49 -27.48 51.42
CA LEU A 25 13.87 -28.06 50.23
C LEU A 25 12.47 -27.47 49.96
N LEU A 26 11.70 -27.21 51.03
CA LEU A 26 10.38 -26.58 50.93
C LEU A 26 10.47 -25.13 50.42
N ALA A 27 11.46 -24.35 50.86
CA ALA A 27 11.69 -22.99 50.35
C ALA A 27 11.98 -22.97 48.84
N ALA A 28 12.73 -23.96 48.33
CA ALA A 28 12.97 -24.15 46.90
C ALA A 28 11.70 -24.63 46.12
N PHE A 29 10.81 -25.37 46.78
CA PHE A 29 9.56 -25.84 46.16
C PHE A 29 8.51 -24.72 46.01
N TYR A 30 8.32 -23.89 47.04
CA TYR A 30 7.33 -22.80 47.05
C TYR A 30 7.72 -21.57 46.20
N SER A 31 8.98 -21.46 45.78
CA SER A 31 9.46 -20.36 44.94
C SER A 31 9.29 -20.59 43.42
N LEU A 32 8.84 -21.78 43.00
CA LEU A 32 8.57 -22.09 41.59
C LEU A 32 7.22 -21.47 41.11
N PRO A 33 7.20 -20.71 39.98
CA PRO A 33 5.99 -20.00 39.52
C PRO A 33 4.74 -20.87 39.30
N VAL A 34 4.92 -22.17 39.02
CA VAL A 34 3.84 -23.14 38.78
C VAL A 34 2.93 -23.29 40.00
N TRP A 35 3.50 -23.31 41.21
CA TRP A 35 2.72 -23.48 42.45
C TRP A 35 1.88 -22.24 42.79
N ARG A 36 2.35 -21.03 42.48
CA ARG A 36 1.53 -19.83 42.59
C ARG A 36 0.29 -19.93 41.69
N CYS A 37 0.43 -20.34 40.42
CA CYS A 37 -0.71 -20.51 39.52
C CYS A 37 -1.70 -21.60 39.98
N LEU A 38 -1.21 -22.70 40.55
CA LEU A 38 -2.05 -23.76 41.11
C LEU A 38 -2.86 -23.28 42.33
N PHE A 39 -2.21 -22.55 43.25
CA PHE A 39 -2.87 -21.99 44.43
C PHE A 39 -3.92 -20.94 44.02
N ASP A 40 -3.55 -20.00 43.15
CA ASP A 40 -4.44 -18.94 42.63
C ASP A 40 -5.63 -19.49 41.83
N TRP A 41 -5.53 -20.71 41.29
CA TRP A 41 -6.62 -21.41 40.62
C TRP A 41 -7.52 -22.17 41.60
N TYR A 42 -6.93 -22.90 42.55
CA TYR A 42 -7.67 -23.71 43.52
C TYR A 42 -8.46 -22.84 44.51
N SER A 43 -7.92 -21.70 44.97
CA SER A 43 -8.60 -20.74 45.84
C SER A 43 -9.85 -20.08 45.20
N ARG A 44 -10.20 -20.41 43.95
CA ARG A 44 -11.40 -19.92 43.24
C ARG A 44 -12.50 -20.96 43.08
N LEU A 45 -12.28 -22.20 43.51
CA LEU A 45 -13.27 -23.29 43.38
C LEU A 45 -14.26 -23.36 44.56
N GLY A 46 -14.04 -22.60 45.63
CA GLY A 46 -15.08 -22.22 46.59
C GLY A 46 -15.63 -23.32 47.51
N ASP A 47 -15.09 -24.55 47.43
CA ASP A 47 -15.47 -25.65 48.31
C ASP A 47 -14.61 -25.66 49.59
N ASN A 48 -15.25 -25.84 50.74
CA ASN A 48 -14.69 -25.54 52.07
C ASN A 48 -14.56 -26.81 52.95
N SER A 49 -14.78 -28.01 52.39
CA SER A 49 -14.71 -29.28 53.13
C SER A 49 -13.59 -30.22 52.65
N PHE A 50 -12.38 -30.06 53.20
CA PHE A 50 -11.45 -31.19 53.37
C PHE A 50 -10.51 -30.96 54.56
N HIS A 51 -10.50 -31.91 55.52
CA HIS A 51 -9.49 -31.95 56.58
C HIS A 51 -8.12 -32.38 56.03
N LEU A 52 -7.03 -32.06 56.76
CA LEU A 52 -5.65 -32.28 56.31
C LEU A 52 -5.40 -33.72 55.83
N TYR A 53 -5.29 -33.91 54.51
CA TYR A 53 -4.84 -35.17 53.92
C TYR A 53 -3.32 -35.18 53.73
N ASN A 54 -2.73 -36.35 53.98
CA ASN A 54 -1.29 -36.51 54.16
C ASN A 54 -0.49 -36.16 52.89
N PRO A 55 0.55 -35.30 52.96
CA PRO A 55 1.29 -34.83 51.78
C PRO A 55 1.96 -35.93 50.96
N VAL A 56 2.19 -37.13 51.53
CA VAL A 56 2.70 -38.29 50.78
C VAL A 56 1.75 -38.70 49.65
N ILE A 57 0.42 -38.65 49.88
CA ILE A 57 -0.61 -39.05 48.91
C ILE A 57 -0.67 -38.08 47.72
N SER A 58 -0.39 -36.80 47.96
CA SER A 58 -0.28 -35.77 46.93
C SER A 58 0.89 -36.04 45.99
N LEU A 59 2.05 -36.43 46.53
CA LEU A 59 3.22 -36.78 45.72
C LEU A 59 2.97 -38.05 44.87
N SER A 60 2.31 -39.07 45.44
CA SER A 60 1.90 -40.27 44.71
C SER A 60 0.96 -39.96 43.54
N HIS A 61 -0.04 -39.09 43.76
CA HIS A 61 -0.93 -38.64 42.69
C HIS A 61 -0.19 -37.82 41.63
N ALA A 62 0.66 -36.87 42.03
CA ALA A 62 1.44 -36.07 41.08
C ALA A 62 2.36 -36.95 40.20
N ILE A 63 2.97 -38.00 40.76
CA ILE A 63 3.78 -38.97 40.02
C ILE A 63 2.92 -39.81 39.07
N LEU A 64 1.74 -40.27 39.49
CA LEU A 64 0.76 -40.96 38.62
C LEU A 64 0.29 -40.06 37.48
N THR A 65 -0.07 -38.80 37.75
CA THR A 65 -0.46 -37.83 36.72
C THR A 65 0.68 -37.54 35.76
N LEU A 66 1.92 -37.37 36.23
CA LEU A 66 3.10 -37.18 35.37
C LEU A 66 3.44 -38.43 34.54
N SER A 67 3.20 -39.63 35.08
CA SER A 67 3.32 -40.89 34.34
C SER A 67 2.29 -40.91 33.20
N GLN A 68 1.01 -40.70 33.51
CA GLN A 68 -0.08 -40.61 32.54
C GLN A 68 0.13 -39.48 31.52
N PHE A 69 0.80 -38.38 31.89
CA PHE A 69 1.13 -37.30 30.95
C PHE A 69 2.21 -37.72 29.96
N LYS A 70 3.30 -38.35 30.41
CA LYS A 70 4.35 -38.91 29.54
C LYS A 70 3.83 -40.06 28.67
N GLU A 71 2.88 -40.83 29.18
CA GLU A 71 2.21 -41.91 28.45
C GLU A 71 1.25 -41.35 27.39
N ARG A 72 0.54 -40.25 27.69
CA ARG A 72 -0.19 -39.46 26.68
C ARG A 72 0.73 -38.81 25.65
N GLU A 73 1.88 -38.26 26.03
CA GLU A 73 2.86 -37.74 25.06
C GLU A 73 3.37 -38.86 24.14
N LYS A 74 3.71 -40.04 24.69
CA LYS A 74 4.05 -41.23 23.88
C LYS A 74 2.92 -41.65 22.95
N LEU A 75 1.67 -41.68 23.41
CA LEU A 75 0.49 -41.98 22.58
C LEU A 75 0.23 -40.91 21.51
N ILE A 76 0.52 -39.64 21.77
CA ILE A 76 0.45 -38.55 20.81
C ILE A 76 1.56 -38.70 19.75
N ASP A 77 2.80 -38.96 20.15
CA ASP A 77 3.93 -39.16 19.24
C ASP A 77 3.89 -40.52 18.54
N GLN A 78 3.15 -41.49 19.06
CA GLN A 78 2.78 -42.72 18.36
C GLN A 78 1.69 -42.45 17.32
N ARG A 79 0.61 -41.73 17.68
CA ARG A 79 -0.41 -41.29 16.70
C ARG A 79 0.17 -40.39 15.60
N LYS A 80 1.18 -39.56 15.87
CA LYS A 80 1.92 -38.78 14.84
C LYS A 80 2.78 -39.64 13.90
N ARG A 81 3.06 -40.90 14.25
CA ARG A 81 3.81 -41.87 13.43
C ARG A 81 2.89 -42.88 12.74
N GLU A 82 1.76 -43.20 13.35
CA GLU A 82 0.70 -44.05 12.79
C GLU A 82 -0.16 -43.28 11.78
N MET A 83 -0.40 -41.99 12.01
CA MET A 83 -0.82 -41.07 10.94
C MET A 83 0.38 -40.79 10.04
N GLY A 84 0.58 -41.67 9.04
CA GLY A 84 1.46 -41.41 7.91
C GLY A 84 1.18 -40.04 7.29
N SER A 85 2.21 -39.42 6.72
CA SER A 85 2.31 -37.96 6.51
C SER A 85 1.11 -37.31 5.80
N PHE A 86 0.14 -36.85 6.58
CA PHE A 86 -0.69 -35.70 6.23
C PHE A 86 0.20 -34.46 6.23
N ILE A 87 0.93 -34.26 5.13
CA ILE A 87 1.37 -32.95 4.71
C ILE A 87 0.07 -32.13 4.59
N PRO A 88 -0.13 -31.05 5.37
CA PRO A 88 -1.27 -30.18 5.15
C PRO A 88 -1.15 -29.64 3.73
N ALA A 89 -2.16 -29.88 2.89
CA ALA A 89 -2.18 -29.33 1.54
C ALA A 89 -1.86 -27.83 1.61
N GLU A 90 -0.84 -27.38 0.88
CA GLU A 90 -0.37 -26.01 1.00
C GLU A 90 -1.54 -25.06 0.77
N LYS A 91 -1.82 -24.19 1.76
CA LYS A 91 -2.95 -23.27 1.65
C LYS A 91 -2.71 -22.45 0.38
N PRO A 92 -3.62 -22.48 -0.61
CA PRO A 92 -3.38 -21.82 -1.88
C PRO A 92 -3.05 -20.35 -1.67
N LEU A 93 -2.02 -19.87 -2.40
CA LEU A 93 -1.56 -18.49 -2.30
C LEU A 93 -2.74 -17.54 -2.51
N PRO A 94 -2.90 -16.50 -1.69
CA PRO A 94 -3.93 -15.50 -1.92
C PRO A 94 -3.68 -14.85 -3.27
N HIS A 95 -4.74 -14.67 -4.06
CA HIS A 95 -4.64 -14.18 -5.42
C HIS A 95 -5.29 -12.80 -5.51
N ALA A 96 -4.46 -11.79 -5.78
CA ALA A 96 -4.88 -10.42 -6.02
C ALA A 96 -5.01 -10.14 -7.52
N PHE A 97 -6.15 -9.61 -7.93
CA PHE A 97 -6.32 -8.96 -9.23
C PHE A 97 -5.89 -7.50 -9.12
N CYS A 98 -4.88 -7.08 -9.87
CA CYS A 98 -4.40 -5.70 -9.93
C CYS A 98 -4.93 -5.01 -11.19
N VAL A 99 -5.78 -3.99 -11.03
CA VAL A 99 -6.54 -3.35 -12.14
C VAL A 99 -6.25 -1.85 -12.20
N PRO A 100 -5.20 -1.38 -12.90
CA PRO A 100 -4.92 0.04 -13.08
C PRO A 100 -5.95 0.72 -13.99
N PHE A 101 -6.10 2.04 -13.87
CA PHE A 101 -6.67 2.83 -14.96
C PHE A 101 -5.68 2.87 -16.15
N PRO A 102 -6.13 2.78 -17.42
CA PRO A 102 -5.27 2.69 -18.60
C PRO A 102 -4.43 3.94 -19.00
N ALA A 103 -4.03 4.79 -18.04
CA ALA A 103 -3.02 5.83 -18.26
C ALA A 103 -1.68 5.47 -17.60
N GLN A 104 -0.55 5.83 -18.20
CA GLN A 104 0.78 5.42 -17.70
C GLN A 104 1.06 5.89 -16.26
N GLY A 105 0.54 7.06 -15.88
CA GLY A 105 0.60 7.58 -14.50
C GLY A 105 -0.13 6.72 -13.45
N HIS A 106 -1.05 5.86 -13.88
CA HIS A 106 -1.81 4.93 -13.03
C HIS A 106 -1.26 3.50 -13.11
N VAL A 107 -0.94 3.02 -14.32
CA VAL A 107 -0.30 1.71 -14.53
C VAL A 107 1.04 1.62 -13.79
N ASN A 108 1.88 2.66 -13.86
CA ASN A 108 3.20 2.67 -13.21
C ASN A 108 3.18 2.44 -11.68
N PRO A 109 2.42 3.19 -10.86
CA PRO A 109 2.36 2.94 -9.42
C PRO A 109 1.60 1.65 -9.09
N MET A 110 0.56 1.28 -9.85
CA MET A 110 -0.17 0.02 -9.63
C MET A 110 0.73 -1.20 -9.86
N LEU A 111 1.61 -1.18 -10.87
CA LEU A 111 2.57 -2.26 -11.09
C LEU A 111 3.56 -2.40 -9.92
N LYS A 112 3.99 -1.27 -9.34
CA LYS A 112 4.90 -1.27 -8.18
C LYS A 112 4.20 -1.79 -6.91
N LEU A 113 2.92 -1.47 -6.73
CA LEU A 113 2.09 -2.07 -5.69
C LEU A 113 1.89 -3.57 -5.91
N ALA A 114 1.67 -4.01 -7.15
CA ALA A 114 1.55 -5.41 -7.52
C ALA A 114 2.84 -6.21 -7.24
N LYS A 115 4.03 -5.65 -7.54
CA LYS A 115 5.32 -6.25 -7.18
C LYS A 115 5.48 -6.37 -5.66
N LEU A 116 5.13 -5.32 -4.89
CA LEU A 116 5.11 -5.38 -3.43
C LEU A 116 4.20 -6.51 -2.91
N LEU A 117 2.98 -6.63 -3.44
CA LEU A 117 2.06 -7.70 -3.06
C LEU A 117 2.61 -9.10 -3.43
N ASN A 118 3.22 -9.27 -4.61
CA ASN A 118 3.85 -10.54 -4.99
C ASN A 118 4.97 -10.93 -4.01
N TYR A 119 5.84 -9.99 -3.67
CA TYR A 119 6.89 -10.19 -2.66
C TYR A 119 6.35 -10.48 -1.25
N LYS A 120 5.14 -10.02 -0.92
CA LYS A 120 4.42 -10.38 0.32
C LYS A 120 3.68 -11.72 0.24
N GLY A 121 3.81 -12.46 -0.86
CA GLY A 121 3.28 -13.82 -1.03
C GLY A 121 1.92 -13.92 -1.75
N PHE A 122 1.49 -12.88 -2.46
CA PHE A 122 0.30 -12.97 -3.32
C PHE A 122 0.63 -13.55 -4.72
N HIS A 123 -0.24 -14.41 -5.23
CA HIS A 123 -0.35 -14.61 -6.68
C HIS A 123 -0.96 -13.33 -7.29
N ILE A 124 -0.39 -12.81 -8.37
CA ILE A 124 -0.84 -11.60 -9.04
C ILE A 124 -1.36 -11.93 -10.43
N THR A 125 -2.58 -11.47 -10.73
CA THR A 125 -3.01 -11.22 -12.11
C THR A 125 -3.12 -9.72 -12.32
N PHE A 126 -2.26 -9.18 -13.17
CA PHE A 126 -2.28 -7.77 -13.57
C PHE A 126 -3.12 -7.61 -14.83
N VAL A 127 -4.21 -6.86 -14.76
CA VAL A 127 -5.19 -6.74 -15.85
C VAL A 127 -4.92 -5.48 -16.65
N ASN A 128 -4.35 -5.63 -17.84
CA ASN A 128 -4.20 -4.54 -18.80
C ASN A 128 -5.49 -4.36 -19.62
N THR A 129 -5.67 -3.18 -20.23
CA THR A 129 -6.55 -3.10 -21.41
C THR A 129 -5.84 -3.72 -22.61
N GLU A 130 -6.57 -4.29 -23.55
CA GLU A 130 -6.01 -4.86 -24.79
C GLU A 130 -5.14 -3.85 -25.54
N TYR A 131 -5.57 -2.57 -25.60
CA TYR A 131 -4.80 -1.49 -26.20
C TYR A 131 -3.44 -1.29 -25.50
N ASN A 132 -3.41 -1.13 -24.17
CA ASN A 132 -2.14 -0.94 -23.46
C ASN A 132 -1.27 -2.20 -23.40
N HIS A 133 -1.86 -3.39 -23.40
CA HIS A 133 -1.11 -4.64 -23.55
C HIS A 133 -0.36 -4.65 -24.88
N ASN A 134 -1.04 -4.31 -25.99
CA ASN A 134 -0.40 -4.19 -27.31
C ASN A 134 0.66 -3.08 -27.36
N ARG A 135 0.45 -1.94 -26.66
CA ARG A 135 1.47 -0.88 -26.55
C ARG A 135 2.71 -1.32 -25.78
N LEU A 136 2.57 -2.09 -24.69
CA LEU A 136 3.70 -2.65 -23.94
C LEU A 136 4.51 -3.64 -24.80
N LEU A 137 3.84 -4.51 -25.56
CA LEU A 137 4.51 -5.40 -26.51
C LEU A 137 5.24 -4.61 -27.62
N LYS A 138 4.65 -3.50 -28.11
CA LYS A 138 5.27 -2.60 -29.10
C LYS A 138 6.48 -1.82 -28.53
N SER A 139 6.46 -1.42 -27.26
CA SER A 139 7.54 -0.61 -26.64
C SER A 139 8.69 -1.46 -26.09
N ARG A 140 8.40 -2.66 -25.55
CA ARG A 140 9.36 -3.52 -24.82
C ARG A 140 9.62 -4.89 -25.46
N GLY A 141 8.90 -5.26 -26.52
CA GLY A 141 9.06 -6.53 -27.23
C GLY A 141 8.09 -7.63 -26.77
N PRO A 142 8.00 -8.76 -27.51
CA PRO A 142 6.97 -9.79 -27.31
C PRO A 142 7.06 -10.46 -25.93
N ASP A 143 8.28 -10.68 -25.42
CA ASP A 143 8.51 -11.35 -24.14
C ASP A 143 8.31 -10.45 -22.91
N SER A 144 8.03 -9.15 -23.11
CA SER A 144 7.95 -8.17 -22.01
C SER A 144 6.81 -8.39 -21.02
N LEU A 145 5.80 -9.17 -21.41
CA LEU A 145 4.65 -9.57 -20.58
C LEU A 145 4.68 -11.06 -20.22
N ASN A 146 5.81 -11.75 -20.45
CA ASN A 146 6.04 -13.08 -19.91
C ASN A 146 6.13 -12.99 -18.37
N GLY A 147 5.11 -13.54 -17.71
CA GLY A 147 5.00 -13.55 -16.25
C GLY A 147 5.96 -14.54 -15.55
N THR A 148 5.97 -14.47 -14.22
CA THR A 148 6.53 -15.53 -13.36
C THR A 148 5.43 -16.55 -13.01
N PRO A 149 5.75 -17.69 -12.39
CA PRO A 149 4.72 -18.63 -11.92
C PRO A 149 3.67 -18.02 -10.96
N THR A 150 4.01 -16.92 -10.26
CA THR A 150 3.13 -16.22 -9.31
C THR A 150 2.73 -14.81 -9.75
N PHE A 151 3.16 -14.33 -10.92
CA PHE A 151 2.82 -13.01 -11.44
C PHE A 151 2.51 -13.11 -12.94
N ARG A 152 1.28 -12.80 -13.36
CA ARG A 152 0.87 -12.84 -14.78
C ARG A 152 0.20 -11.56 -15.25
N PHE A 153 0.16 -11.38 -16.57
CA PHE A 153 -0.69 -10.41 -17.25
C PHE A 153 -1.88 -11.10 -17.91
N GLU A 154 -3.06 -10.49 -17.84
CA GLU A 154 -4.25 -10.84 -18.62
C GLU A 154 -4.83 -9.54 -19.21
N THR A 155 -5.84 -9.65 -20.09
CA THR A 155 -6.46 -8.49 -20.76
C THR A 155 -7.97 -8.44 -20.62
N ILE A 156 -8.51 -7.22 -20.73
CA ILE A 156 -9.91 -6.94 -21.08
C ILE A 156 -9.96 -5.84 -22.16
N PRO A 157 -10.97 -5.79 -23.03
CA PRO A 157 -11.20 -4.63 -23.87
C PRO A 157 -11.66 -3.44 -23.01
N ASP A 158 -11.28 -2.22 -23.41
CA ASP A 158 -11.70 -0.95 -22.78
C ASP A 158 -12.99 -0.37 -23.37
N GLY A 159 -13.53 -1.02 -24.41
CA GLY A 159 -14.76 -0.66 -25.11
C GLY A 159 -14.59 0.38 -26.22
N LEU A 160 -13.39 0.93 -26.41
CA LEU A 160 -13.10 1.86 -27.51
C LEU A 160 -12.83 1.11 -28.82
N PRO A 161 -12.96 1.77 -29.99
CA PRO A 161 -12.65 1.18 -31.28
C PRO A 161 -11.19 0.68 -31.35
N PRO A 162 -10.92 -0.51 -31.93
CA PRO A 162 -9.56 -1.00 -32.11
C PRO A 162 -8.67 -0.01 -32.88
N SER A 163 -7.46 0.23 -32.38
CA SER A 163 -6.49 1.15 -32.96
C SER A 163 -5.09 0.59 -32.85
N ASP A 164 -4.32 0.71 -33.94
CA ASP A 164 -2.91 0.32 -33.99
C ASP A 164 -1.94 1.45 -33.59
N ALA A 165 -2.46 2.66 -33.34
CA ALA A 165 -1.68 3.81 -32.92
C ALA A 165 -0.93 3.54 -31.60
N ASN A 166 0.17 4.27 -31.37
CA ASN A 166 0.98 4.13 -30.15
C ASN A 166 0.98 5.43 -29.31
N VAL A 167 -0.20 5.97 -29.10
CA VAL A 167 -0.47 7.24 -28.40
C VAL A 167 -1.43 7.00 -27.22
N PRO A 168 -1.60 7.94 -26.26
CA PRO A 168 -2.70 7.88 -25.30
C PRO A 168 -4.06 7.88 -26.02
N GLN A 169 -5.06 7.21 -25.45
CA GLN A 169 -6.45 7.32 -25.90
C GLN A 169 -7.05 8.65 -25.40
N ASP A 170 -8.10 9.13 -26.08
CA ASP A 170 -8.87 10.29 -25.64
C ASP A 170 -9.43 10.07 -24.22
N MET A 171 -9.11 10.99 -23.30
CA MET A 171 -9.41 10.82 -21.87
C MET A 171 -10.92 10.81 -21.56
N PRO A 172 -11.75 11.75 -22.04
CA PRO A 172 -13.21 11.69 -21.89
C PRO A 172 -13.80 10.36 -22.39
N SER A 173 -13.44 9.94 -23.60
CA SER A 173 -13.92 8.69 -24.20
C SER A 173 -13.49 7.46 -23.40
N LEU A 174 -12.25 7.45 -22.91
CA LEU A 174 -11.69 6.36 -22.11
C LEU A 174 -12.37 6.26 -20.74
N CYS A 175 -12.57 7.39 -20.04
CA CYS A 175 -13.32 7.48 -18.79
C CYS A 175 -14.77 6.99 -18.95
N GLU A 176 -15.47 7.43 -19.99
CA GLU A 176 -16.85 6.99 -20.24
C GLU A 176 -16.94 5.50 -20.62
N SER A 177 -16.08 5.05 -21.54
CA SER A 177 -16.12 3.69 -22.06
C SER A 177 -15.75 2.66 -21.00
N THR A 178 -14.69 2.90 -20.21
CA THR A 178 -14.28 1.97 -19.14
C THR A 178 -15.36 1.81 -18.07
N LYS A 179 -16.03 2.90 -17.69
CA LYS A 179 -17.16 2.90 -16.74
C LYS A 179 -18.36 2.12 -17.27
N LYS A 180 -18.65 2.20 -18.57
CA LYS A 180 -19.80 1.51 -19.21
C LYS A 180 -19.54 0.05 -19.57
N THR A 181 -18.33 -0.31 -19.98
CA THR A 181 -18.08 -1.58 -20.72
C THR A 181 -17.25 -2.62 -19.96
N CYS A 182 -16.21 -2.23 -19.21
CA CYS A 182 -15.20 -3.16 -18.67
C CYS A 182 -15.76 -4.23 -17.73
N LEU A 183 -16.90 -3.99 -17.06
CA LEU A 183 -17.50 -4.89 -16.09
C LEU A 183 -17.85 -6.28 -16.66
N ALA A 184 -18.34 -6.35 -17.91
CA ALA A 184 -18.75 -7.61 -18.54
C ALA A 184 -17.55 -8.54 -18.84
N PRO A 185 -16.50 -8.12 -19.58
CA PRO A 185 -15.32 -8.96 -19.82
C PRO A 185 -14.53 -9.22 -18.52
N PHE A 186 -14.50 -8.27 -17.57
CA PHE A 186 -13.85 -8.48 -16.28
C PHE A 186 -14.46 -9.63 -15.47
N ARG A 187 -15.80 -9.75 -15.46
CA ARG A 187 -16.50 -10.92 -14.90
C ARG A 187 -16.18 -12.23 -15.61
N GLN A 188 -16.07 -12.21 -16.94
CA GLN A 188 -15.70 -13.39 -17.73
C GLN A 188 -14.26 -13.83 -17.38
N LEU A 189 -13.32 -12.91 -17.25
CA LEU A 189 -11.94 -13.17 -16.83
C LEU A 189 -11.86 -13.72 -15.39
N LEU A 190 -12.60 -13.14 -14.44
CA LEU A 190 -12.72 -13.65 -13.07
C LEU A 190 -13.28 -15.09 -13.06
N SER A 191 -14.34 -15.36 -13.84
CA SER A 191 -14.96 -16.68 -13.92
C SER A 191 -14.03 -17.72 -14.55
N LYS A 192 -13.35 -17.37 -15.66
CA LYS A 192 -12.31 -18.16 -16.32
C LYS A 192 -11.22 -18.60 -15.34
N LEU A 193 -10.70 -17.67 -14.55
CA LEU A 193 -9.54 -17.92 -13.67
C LEU A 193 -9.93 -18.57 -12.34
N ASN A 194 -11.14 -18.35 -11.83
CA ASN A 194 -11.67 -19.05 -10.65
C ASN A 194 -12.09 -20.51 -10.93
N ASN A 195 -12.32 -20.89 -12.18
CA ASN A 195 -12.64 -22.27 -12.54
C ASN A 195 -11.39 -23.16 -12.47
N THR A 196 -11.24 -23.85 -11.34
CA THR A 196 -10.13 -24.78 -11.06
C THR A 196 -10.07 -26.00 -11.99
N SER A 197 -11.08 -26.24 -12.82
CA SER A 197 -11.05 -27.28 -13.86
C SER A 197 -10.41 -26.82 -15.18
N SER A 198 -10.22 -25.49 -15.36
CA SER A 198 -9.64 -24.88 -16.56
C SER A 198 -8.45 -23.96 -16.28
N SER A 199 -8.05 -23.80 -15.02
CA SER A 199 -7.14 -22.74 -14.58
C SER A 199 -6.10 -23.25 -13.58
N ASN A 200 -4.81 -23.12 -13.93
CA ASN A 200 -3.67 -23.52 -13.11
C ASN A 200 -3.26 -22.40 -12.11
N VAL A 201 -4.22 -21.75 -11.45
CA VAL A 201 -3.98 -20.68 -10.45
C VAL A 201 -4.85 -20.87 -9.21
N PRO A 202 -4.48 -20.29 -8.06
CA PRO A 202 -5.40 -20.14 -6.93
C PRO A 202 -6.64 -19.33 -7.34
N PRO A 203 -7.84 -19.63 -6.80
CA PRO A 203 -9.00 -18.74 -6.95
C PRO A 203 -8.71 -17.33 -6.39
N VAL A 204 -9.26 -16.31 -7.04
CA VAL A 204 -9.11 -14.89 -6.68
C VAL A 204 -9.66 -14.64 -5.28
N THR A 205 -8.83 -14.10 -4.40
CA THR A 205 -9.18 -13.81 -2.99
C THR A 205 -9.40 -12.32 -2.71
N CYS A 206 -8.92 -11.44 -3.58
CA CYS A 206 -9.08 -9.99 -3.45
C CYS A 206 -8.88 -9.26 -4.79
N ILE A 207 -9.38 -8.03 -4.85
CA ILE A 207 -9.12 -7.08 -5.94
C ILE A 207 -8.39 -5.87 -5.36
N VAL A 208 -7.38 -5.38 -6.08
CA VAL A 208 -6.72 -4.10 -5.86
C VAL A 208 -6.86 -3.31 -7.16
N SER A 209 -7.72 -2.32 -7.18
CA SER A 209 -8.11 -1.61 -8.40
C SER A 209 -7.84 -0.12 -8.27
N ASP A 210 -7.65 0.57 -9.38
CA ASP A 210 -7.55 2.03 -9.37
C ASP A 210 -8.89 2.63 -8.90
N CYS A 211 -8.85 3.74 -8.17
CA CYS A 211 -10.06 4.38 -7.66
C CYS A 211 -11.04 4.76 -8.78
N VAL A 212 -10.51 5.13 -9.96
CA VAL A 212 -11.32 5.46 -11.14
C VAL A 212 -11.65 4.25 -12.04
N MET A 213 -11.50 3.03 -11.51
CA MET A 213 -11.93 1.77 -12.12
C MET A 213 -13.03 1.11 -11.25
N SER A 214 -13.96 1.92 -10.73
CA SER A 214 -14.93 1.54 -9.70
C SER A 214 -15.89 0.41 -10.08
N PHE A 215 -16.05 0.09 -11.37
CA PHE A 215 -16.84 -1.06 -11.84
C PHE A 215 -16.43 -2.39 -11.17
N THR A 216 -15.15 -2.50 -10.80
CA THR A 216 -14.56 -3.63 -10.07
C THR A 216 -15.23 -3.90 -8.71
N LEU A 217 -15.76 -2.87 -8.02
CA LEU A 217 -16.48 -2.99 -6.74
C LEU A 217 -17.65 -3.96 -6.84
N LYS A 218 -18.44 -3.86 -7.92
CA LYS A 218 -19.61 -4.73 -8.15
C LYS A 218 -19.20 -6.18 -8.39
N ALA A 219 -18.10 -6.42 -9.11
CA ALA A 219 -17.57 -7.76 -9.34
C ALA A 219 -16.98 -8.39 -8.05
N ALA A 220 -16.37 -7.57 -7.19
CA ALA A 220 -15.89 -8.02 -5.88
C ALA A 220 -17.06 -8.37 -4.93
N GLN A 221 -18.12 -7.55 -4.93
CA GLN A 221 -19.35 -7.81 -4.18
C GLN A 221 -20.02 -9.13 -4.60
N GLU A 222 -20.10 -9.40 -5.91
CA GLU A 222 -20.68 -10.63 -6.47
C GLU A 222 -19.88 -11.90 -6.11
N LEU A 223 -18.58 -11.76 -5.82
CA LEU A 223 -17.71 -12.84 -5.33
C LEU A 223 -17.56 -12.85 -3.80
N ASN A 224 -18.12 -11.86 -3.09
CA ASN A 224 -17.92 -11.62 -1.65
C ASN A 224 -16.42 -11.61 -1.23
N ILE A 225 -15.59 -10.92 -2.02
CA ILE A 225 -14.16 -10.70 -1.75
C ILE A 225 -13.87 -9.19 -1.53
N PRO A 226 -12.83 -8.84 -0.77
CA PRO A 226 -12.47 -7.43 -0.60
C PRO A 226 -11.97 -6.79 -1.90
N ASN A 227 -12.39 -5.55 -2.16
CA ASN A 227 -11.79 -4.66 -3.15
C ASN A 227 -11.13 -3.47 -2.44
N VAL A 228 -9.86 -3.24 -2.70
CA VAL A 228 -9.11 -2.10 -2.20
C VAL A 228 -8.86 -1.14 -3.35
N LEU A 229 -9.42 0.07 -3.26
CA LEU A 229 -9.18 1.08 -4.27
C LEU A 229 -7.87 1.80 -4.01
N PHE A 230 -7.11 2.05 -5.07
CA PHE A 230 -5.82 2.71 -5.03
C PHE A 230 -5.90 4.10 -5.65
N TRP A 231 -5.64 5.13 -4.84
CA TRP A 231 -5.53 6.51 -5.26
C TRP A 231 -4.07 6.84 -5.59
N THR A 232 -3.83 7.12 -6.87
CA THR A 232 -2.51 7.35 -7.46
C THR A 232 -2.06 8.82 -7.38
N ALA A 233 -3.02 9.74 -7.24
CA ALA A 233 -2.82 11.19 -7.13
C ALA A 233 -2.72 11.68 -5.67
N SER A 234 -2.67 13.00 -5.46
CA SER A 234 -2.59 13.63 -4.13
C SER A 234 -3.90 13.50 -3.35
N ALA A 235 -3.81 13.45 -2.01
CA ALA A 235 -4.99 13.52 -1.16
C ALA A 235 -5.75 14.84 -1.35
N CYS A 236 -5.04 15.95 -1.60
CA CYS A 236 -5.67 17.25 -1.82
C CYS A 236 -6.52 17.29 -3.10
N GLY A 237 -6.17 16.52 -4.13
CA GLY A 237 -6.99 16.34 -5.32
C GLY A 237 -8.27 15.57 -5.03
N PHE A 238 -8.17 14.48 -4.24
CA PHE A 238 -9.33 13.70 -3.79
C PHE A 238 -10.33 14.57 -3.02
N LEU A 239 -9.87 15.31 -2.01
CA LEU A 239 -10.72 16.20 -1.21
C LEU A 239 -11.37 17.30 -2.06
N ALA A 240 -10.67 17.81 -3.09
CA ALA A 240 -11.25 18.77 -4.02
C ALA A 240 -12.43 18.17 -4.81
N TYR A 241 -12.30 16.95 -5.34
CA TYR A 241 -13.39 16.26 -6.05
C TYR A 241 -14.59 15.99 -5.13
N VAL A 242 -14.36 15.54 -3.89
CA VAL A 242 -15.42 15.25 -2.90
C VAL A 242 -16.27 16.49 -2.55
N HIS A 243 -15.69 17.69 -2.60
CA HIS A 243 -16.41 18.92 -2.27
C HIS A 243 -16.86 19.75 -3.47
N TYR A 244 -16.44 19.43 -4.70
CA TYR A 244 -16.63 20.34 -5.82
C TYR A 244 -18.10 20.66 -6.13
N GLN A 245 -18.93 19.62 -6.22
CA GLN A 245 -20.37 19.74 -6.42
C GLN A 245 -21.03 20.62 -5.34
N GLY A 246 -20.76 20.33 -4.06
CA GLY A 246 -21.30 21.10 -2.94
C GLY A 246 -20.75 22.53 -2.83
N LEU A 247 -19.66 22.87 -3.51
CA LEU A 247 -19.16 24.24 -3.63
C LEU A 247 -19.87 25.00 -4.78
N ILE A 248 -20.19 24.33 -5.89
CA ILE A 248 -21.02 24.89 -6.97
C ILE A 248 -22.43 25.20 -6.44
N GLU A 249 -23.09 24.21 -5.84
CA GLU A 249 -24.47 24.32 -5.33
C GLU A 249 -24.67 25.44 -4.30
N ARG A 250 -23.62 25.78 -3.54
CA ARG A 250 -23.62 26.85 -2.54
C ARG A 250 -23.23 28.22 -3.11
N GLY A 251 -22.98 28.33 -4.41
CA GLY A 251 -22.49 29.56 -5.05
C GLY A 251 -21.09 29.98 -4.58
N LEU A 252 -20.27 29.03 -4.12
CA LEU A 252 -18.93 29.27 -3.59
C LEU A 252 -17.82 29.12 -4.65
N VAL A 253 -18.16 28.68 -5.87
CA VAL A 253 -17.29 28.72 -7.04
C VAL A 253 -17.58 29.99 -7.85
N PRO A 254 -16.57 30.81 -8.24
CA PRO A 254 -15.14 30.64 -7.97
C PRO A 254 -14.78 30.93 -6.50
N LEU A 255 -13.94 30.06 -5.93
CA LEU A 255 -13.51 30.12 -4.53
C LEU A 255 -12.81 31.44 -4.21
N LYS A 256 -13.23 32.11 -3.13
CA LYS A 256 -12.69 33.42 -2.73
C LYS A 256 -11.24 33.32 -2.28
N GLY A 257 -10.32 33.54 -3.22
CA GLY A 257 -8.87 33.48 -3.02
C GLY A 257 -8.17 32.32 -3.74
N ILE A 258 -8.92 31.38 -4.33
CA ILE A 258 -8.40 30.24 -5.11
C ILE A 258 -8.99 30.37 -6.53
N LYS A 259 -8.13 30.57 -7.53
CA LYS A 259 -8.57 30.72 -8.93
C LYS A 259 -8.90 29.35 -9.51
N LEU A 260 -9.74 29.31 -10.56
CA LEU A 260 -10.08 28.06 -11.25
C LEU A 260 -8.84 27.26 -11.68
N LYS A 261 -7.79 27.96 -12.15
CA LYS A 261 -6.49 27.35 -12.52
C LYS A 261 -5.72 26.70 -11.36
N ASP A 262 -6.03 27.07 -10.11
CA ASP A 262 -5.37 26.56 -8.91
C ASP A 262 -6.03 25.24 -8.43
N LEU A 263 -7.14 24.82 -9.06
CA LEU A 263 -7.77 23.50 -8.89
C LEU A 263 -7.07 22.43 -9.77
N PRO A 264 -7.26 21.13 -9.45
CA PRO A 264 -6.88 20.02 -10.34
C PRO A 264 -7.47 20.20 -11.74
N SER A 265 -6.69 19.87 -12.78
CA SER A 265 -7.08 20.06 -14.20
C SER A 265 -8.45 19.49 -14.55
N LEU A 266 -8.77 18.32 -13.98
CA LEU A 266 -10.01 17.57 -14.17
C LEU A 266 -11.29 18.28 -13.68
N ILE A 267 -11.18 19.37 -12.91
CA ILE A 267 -12.28 20.21 -12.44
C ILE A 267 -12.03 21.71 -12.67
N ARG A 268 -11.28 22.07 -13.72
CA ARG A 268 -11.09 23.48 -14.15
C ARG A 268 -12.24 23.97 -15.05
N THR A 269 -13.45 23.56 -14.76
CA THR A 269 -14.67 23.80 -15.54
C THR A 269 -15.77 24.37 -14.66
N THR A 270 -16.74 25.09 -15.24
CA THR A 270 -17.99 25.46 -14.56
C THR A 270 -19.22 24.92 -15.30
N ASP A 271 -18.99 23.99 -16.23
CA ASP A 271 -20.03 23.29 -16.97
C ASP A 271 -20.56 22.11 -16.12
N PRO A 272 -21.84 22.10 -15.71
CA PRO A 272 -22.41 20.99 -14.93
C PRO A 272 -22.42 19.67 -15.69
N ASP A 273 -22.37 19.68 -17.03
CA ASP A 273 -22.44 18.48 -17.88
C ASP A 273 -21.04 17.96 -18.30
N ASP A 274 -19.95 18.53 -17.78
CA ASP A 274 -18.58 18.13 -18.10
C ASP A 274 -18.31 16.65 -17.77
N VAL A 275 -17.90 15.87 -18.79
CA VAL A 275 -17.71 14.42 -18.71
C VAL A 275 -16.61 14.02 -17.71
N LEU A 276 -15.51 14.78 -17.63
CA LEU A 276 -14.37 14.45 -16.79
C LEU A 276 -14.63 14.83 -15.32
N MET A 277 -15.29 15.96 -15.08
CA MET A 277 -15.74 16.37 -13.76
C MET A 277 -16.76 15.37 -13.20
N ASN A 278 -17.82 15.05 -13.95
CA ASN A 278 -18.85 14.11 -13.52
C ASN A 278 -18.33 12.68 -13.35
N PHE A 279 -17.34 12.28 -14.16
CA PHE A 279 -16.59 11.05 -13.91
C PHE A 279 -15.86 11.13 -12.56
N ALA A 280 -15.03 12.14 -12.33
CA ALA A 280 -14.24 12.29 -11.12
C ALA A 280 -15.07 12.28 -9.83
N ILE A 281 -16.19 13.02 -9.82
CA ILE A 281 -17.14 13.08 -8.69
C ILE A 281 -17.73 11.68 -8.44
N GLY A 282 -18.28 11.03 -9.46
CA GLY A 282 -18.88 9.71 -9.32
C GLY A 282 -17.89 8.61 -8.88
N GLU A 283 -16.61 8.71 -9.25
CA GLU A 283 -15.60 7.74 -8.77
C GLU A 283 -15.21 7.97 -7.30
N VAL A 284 -15.14 9.22 -6.81
CA VAL A 284 -14.91 9.48 -5.36
C VAL A 284 -16.15 9.21 -4.50
N GLU A 285 -17.36 9.28 -5.05
CA GLU A 285 -18.58 8.77 -4.41
C GLU A 285 -18.55 7.23 -4.33
N ASN A 286 -18.24 6.56 -5.45
CA ASN A 286 -18.15 5.10 -5.49
C ASN A 286 -17.14 4.53 -4.48
N ALA A 287 -16.09 5.29 -4.15
CA ALA A 287 -15.07 4.90 -3.18
C ALA A 287 -15.59 4.65 -1.74
N HIS A 288 -16.80 5.10 -1.38
CA HIS A 288 -17.44 4.69 -0.12
C HIS A 288 -17.75 3.18 -0.05
N ASN A 289 -17.86 2.50 -1.18
CA ASN A 289 -18.17 1.06 -1.26
C ASN A 289 -16.93 0.15 -1.24
N ALA A 290 -15.74 0.73 -1.12
CA ALA A 290 -14.48 -0.03 -1.03
C ALA A 290 -14.33 -0.74 0.32
N SER A 291 -13.56 -1.84 0.35
CA SER A 291 -13.17 -2.49 1.62
C SER A 291 -12.09 -1.71 2.37
N ALA A 292 -11.26 -0.97 1.61
CA ALA A 292 -10.27 -0.02 2.09
C ALA A 292 -9.82 0.88 0.92
N LEU A 293 -9.15 1.98 1.24
CA LEU A 293 -8.48 2.85 0.27
C LEU A 293 -6.97 2.86 0.53
N ILE A 294 -6.16 2.89 -0.53
CA ILE A 294 -4.71 3.15 -0.45
C ILE A 294 -4.45 4.50 -1.09
N PHE A 295 -3.74 5.39 -0.40
CA PHE A 295 -3.29 6.67 -0.97
C PHE A 295 -1.76 6.64 -1.14
N ASN A 296 -1.25 7.00 -2.32
CA ASN A 296 0.19 7.05 -2.65
C ASN A 296 0.92 8.25 -2.00
N THR A 297 0.68 8.48 -0.71
CA THR A 297 1.17 9.64 0.06
C THR A 297 1.59 9.22 1.48
N VAL A 298 1.94 10.18 2.34
CA VAL A 298 2.29 9.97 3.75
C VAL A 298 1.59 11.00 4.65
N ASP A 299 1.20 10.60 5.86
CA ASP A 299 0.50 11.48 6.81
C ASP A 299 1.32 12.73 7.17
N ASP A 300 2.65 12.63 7.21
CA ASP A 300 3.54 13.77 7.49
C ASP A 300 3.58 14.80 6.34
N LEU A 301 2.97 14.53 5.17
CA LEU A 301 2.93 15.41 4.00
C LEU A 301 1.54 16.05 3.76
N GLU A 302 0.45 15.30 3.94
CA GLU A 302 -0.93 15.74 3.63
C GLU A 302 -1.89 15.65 4.83
N ARG A 303 -1.38 15.77 6.07
CA ARG A 303 -2.14 15.45 7.30
C ARG A 303 -3.52 16.09 7.39
N GLU A 304 -3.61 17.42 7.27
CA GLU A 304 -4.85 18.18 7.45
C GLU A 304 -5.94 17.76 6.45
N VAL A 305 -5.52 17.36 5.24
CA VAL A 305 -6.40 16.84 4.20
C VAL A 305 -6.86 15.43 4.53
N LEU A 306 -5.93 14.55 4.94
CA LEU A 306 -6.25 13.17 5.32
C LEU A 306 -7.18 13.13 6.55
N GLU A 307 -6.96 13.98 7.55
CA GLU A 307 -7.82 14.14 8.73
C GLU A 307 -9.25 14.59 8.38
N ALA A 308 -9.45 15.32 7.27
CA ALA A 308 -10.77 15.68 6.76
C ALA A 308 -11.46 14.53 5.98
N VAL A 309 -10.70 13.62 5.36
CA VAL A 309 -11.25 12.49 4.57
C VAL A 309 -11.48 11.23 5.43
N TYR A 310 -10.62 10.99 6.43
CA TYR A 310 -10.69 9.81 7.32
C TYR A 310 -12.07 9.53 7.96
N PRO A 311 -12.92 10.50 8.35
CA PRO A 311 -14.21 10.22 8.99
C PRO A 311 -15.28 9.66 8.05
N THR A 312 -15.19 9.94 6.75
CA THR A 312 -16.29 9.74 5.78
C THR A 312 -16.12 8.45 4.95
N TYR A 313 -14.91 7.89 4.91
CA TYR A 313 -14.54 6.81 3.99
C TYR A 313 -14.18 5.49 4.69
N PRO A 314 -14.18 4.36 3.95
CA PRO A 314 -13.57 3.11 4.40
C PRO A 314 -12.11 3.30 4.82
N PRO A 315 -11.51 2.36 5.60
CA PRO A 315 -10.16 2.51 6.14
C PRO A 315 -9.12 2.91 5.08
N ILE A 316 -8.60 4.14 5.19
CA ILE A 316 -7.53 4.67 4.34
C ILE A 316 -6.17 4.24 4.89
N TYR A 317 -5.27 3.87 3.97
CA TYR A 317 -3.89 3.52 4.24
C TYR A 317 -2.96 4.38 3.38
N THR A 318 -2.21 5.27 4.02
CA THR A 318 -1.11 5.99 3.38
C THR A 318 0.05 5.02 3.12
N ILE A 319 0.29 4.72 1.85
CA ILE A 319 1.35 3.80 1.40
C ILE A 319 2.06 4.48 0.22
N GLY A 320 2.89 5.47 0.53
CA GLY A 320 3.68 6.19 -0.46
C GLY A 320 5.05 6.64 0.05
N PRO A 321 5.92 7.12 -0.85
CA PRO A 321 5.85 6.96 -2.30
C PRO A 321 6.20 5.51 -2.67
N ILE A 322 5.34 4.82 -3.42
CA ILE A 322 5.45 3.35 -3.59
C ILE A 322 6.82 2.91 -4.17
N GLN A 323 7.45 3.70 -5.03
CA GLN A 323 8.81 3.40 -5.53
C GLN A 323 9.85 3.29 -4.41
N LEU A 324 9.78 4.18 -3.41
CA LEU A 324 10.75 4.22 -2.31
C LEU A 324 10.57 3.02 -1.38
N LEU A 325 9.31 2.62 -1.15
CA LEU A 325 8.98 1.43 -0.38
C LEU A 325 9.36 0.14 -1.14
N LEU A 326 9.12 0.07 -2.45
CA LEU A 326 9.53 -1.06 -3.30
C LEU A 326 11.05 -1.29 -3.22
N ASN A 327 11.84 -0.23 -3.38
CA ASN A 327 13.31 -0.26 -3.32
C ASN A 327 13.87 -0.60 -1.91
N HIS A 328 13.04 -0.57 -0.87
CA HIS A 328 13.42 -0.90 0.51
C HIS A 328 12.97 -2.31 0.91
N GLU A 329 11.80 -2.76 0.46
CA GLU A 329 11.28 -4.09 0.79
C GLU A 329 11.93 -5.20 -0.04
N ILE A 330 12.18 -4.95 -1.34
CA ILE A 330 12.79 -5.91 -2.26
C ILE A 330 14.32 -5.70 -2.29
N PRO A 331 15.14 -6.73 -2.02
CA PRO A 331 16.60 -6.63 -2.07
C PRO A 331 17.12 -6.25 -3.47
N PRO A 332 18.20 -5.44 -3.60
CA PRO A 332 18.76 -5.08 -4.91
C PRO A 332 19.29 -6.25 -5.74
N ASP A 333 19.58 -7.39 -5.11
CA ASP A 333 19.97 -8.65 -5.72
C ASP A 333 18.76 -9.52 -6.19
N ASP A 334 17.56 -9.25 -5.68
CA ASP A 334 16.32 -9.95 -6.08
C ASP A 334 15.81 -9.46 -7.44
N ASN A 335 16.35 -10.09 -8.49
CA ASN A 335 15.99 -9.83 -9.87
C ASN A 335 14.72 -10.57 -10.34
N SER A 336 13.96 -11.23 -9.45
CA SER A 336 12.79 -12.05 -9.83
C SER A 336 11.69 -11.28 -10.60
N MET A 337 11.64 -9.95 -10.42
CA MET A 337 10.67 -9.06 -11.06
C MET A 337 11.32 -7.90 -11.82
N SER A 338 12.63 -7.95 -12.15
CA SER A 338 13.29 -6.81 -12.82
C SER A 338 12.84 -6.60 -14.27
N ALA A 339 12.60 -7.68 -15.03
CA ALA A 339 12.12 -7.60 -16.42
C ALA A 339 10.69 -7.02 -16.58
N ILE A 340 9.86 -7.15 -15.54
CA ILE A 340 8.44 -6.77 -15.52
C ILE A 340 8.31 -5.25 -15.33
N GLU A 341 8.05 -4.48 -16.39
CA GLU A 341 7.89 -3.01 -16.30
C GLU A 341 6.80 -2.47 -17.23
N SER A 342 6.30 -1.27 -16.95
CA SER A 342 5.07 -0.70 -17.51
C SER A 342 5.26 0.48 -18.47
N ASN A 343 6.46 0.65 -19.03
CA ASN A 343 6.73 1.78 -19.91
C ASN A 343 6.09 1.59 -21.30
N LEU A 344 5.04 2.36 -21.60
CA LEU A 344 4.30 2.39 -22.87
C LEU A 344 5.11 2.99 -24.04
N TRP A 345 6.33 3.47 -23.77
CA TRP A 345 7.22 4.13 -24.72
C TRP A 345 8.59 3.48 -24.67
N LYS A 346 9.27 3.44 -25.81
CA LYS A 346 10.63 2.89 -25.89
C LYS A 346 11.62 3.83 -25.20
N GLU A 347 12.36 3.29 -24.25
CA GLU A 347 13.31 4.05 -23.43
C GLU A 347 14.55 4.46 -24.24
N LYS A 348 15.08 5.66 -23.96
CA LYS A 348 16.27 6.21 -24.63
C LYS A 348 17.51 6.08 -23.72
N PRO A 349 18.50 5.23 -24.05
CA PRO A 349 19.76 5.15 -23.31
C PRO A 349 20.60 6.42 -23.50
N GLY A 350 21.63 6.61 -22.65
CA GLY A 350 22.49 7.80 -22.67
C GLY A 350 22.06 8.92 -21.72
N CYS A 351 20.85 8.85 -21.14
CA CYS A 351 20.32 9.90 -20.28
C CYS A 351 21.05 9.98 -18.92
N LEU A 352 21.40 8.84 -18.32
CA LEU A 352 22.13 8.83 -17.04
C LEU A 352 23.61 9.11 -17.27
N GLU A 353 24.15 8.62 -18.39
CA GLU A 353 25.53 8.81 -18.83
C GLU A 353 25.84 10.30 -19.06
N TRP A 354 24.90 11.04 -19.67
CA TRP A 354 25.00 12.50 -19.83
C TRP A 354 24.79 13.26 -18.51
N LEU A 355 23.84 12.85 -17.67
CA LEU A 355 23.67 13.47 -16.35
C LEU A 355 24.92 13.30 -15.46
N ASN A 356 25.66 12.18 -15.61
CA ASN A 356 26.91 11.94 -14.91
C ASN A 356 28.08 12.84 -15.35
N THR A 357 27.98 13.57 -16.47
CA THR A 357 28.99 14.57 -16.86
C THR A 357 28.70 15.98 -16.35
N MET A 358 27.57 16.19 -15.66
CA MET A 358 27.09 17.51 -15.26
C MET A 358 27.28 17.79 -13.76
N GLU A 359 27.31 19.07 -13.39
CA GLU A 359 27.44 19.47 -11.99
C GLU A 359 26.19 19.19 -11.15
N SER A 360 26.40 19.02 -9.84
CA SER A 360 25.31 18.67 -8.93
C SER A 360 24.31 19.83 -8.80
N ASN A 361 23.06 19.59 -9.23
CA ASN A 361 21.95 20.55 -9.26
C ASN A 361 22.06 21.66 -10.33
N SER A 362 22.88 21.50 -11.39
CA SER A 362 22.96 22.45 -12.51
C SER A 362 21.95 22.20 -13.64
N VAL A 363 21.43 20.97 -13.77
CA VAL A 363 20.55 20.57 -14.88
C VAL A 363 19.07 20.81 -14.56
N VAL A 364 18.37 21.49 -15.47
CA VAL A 364 16.91 21.59 -15.49
C VAL A 364 16.32 20.32 -16.10
N TYR A 365 15.55 19.56 -15.33
CA TYR A 365 14.77 18.43 -15.86
C TYR A 365 13.38 18.90 -16.29
N VAL A 366 12.95 18.49 -17.49
CA VAL A 366 11.72 18.97 -18.12
C VAL A 366 10.90 17.81 -18.69
N ASN A 367 9.77 17.50 -18.04
CA ASN A 367 8.83 16.44 -18.41
C ASN A 367 7.44 16.73 -17.78
N PHE A 368 6.37 16.68 -18.58
CA PHE A 368 4.99 16.96 -18.16
C PHE A 368 4.04 15.77 -18.42
N GLY A 369 4.57 14.55 -18.54
CA GLY A 369 3.81 13.32 -18.38
C GLY A 369 3.49 12.58 -19.68
N SER A 370 2.23 12.16 -19.81
CA SER A 370 1.79 11.15 -20.80
C SER A 370 0.34 11.33 -21.26
N ILE A 371 -0.19 12.55 -21.08
CA ILE A 371 -1.60 12.91 -21.37
C ILE A 371 -1.66 14.33 -21.95
N THR A 372 -1.00 15.30 -21.30
CA THR A 372 -0.90 16.70 -21.72
C THR A 372 -0.38 16.84 -23.16
N VAL A 373 -0.91 17.83 -23.89
CA VAL A 373 -0.51 18.22 -25.26
C VAL A 373 -0.51 19.75 -25.40
N MET A 374 0.01 20.29 -26.51
CA MET A 374 0.14 21.74 -26.75
C MET A 374 -0.01 22.15 -28.22
N THR A 375 0.03 23.45 -28.48
CA THR A 375 0.21 24.01 -29.83
C THR A 375 1.70 24.10 -30.23
N GLU A 376 1.99 24.06 -31.53
CA GLU A 376 3.35 24.26 -32.07
C GLU A 376 3.99 25.56 -31.52
N GLN A 377 3.23 26.65 -31.46
CA GLN A 377 3.70 27.92 -30.91
C GLN A 377 4.16 27.80 -29.45
N GLN A 378 3.45 27.03 -28.61
CA GLN A 378 3.85 26.79 -27.22
C GLN A 378 5.15 25.96 -27.14
N LEU A 379 5.35 25.01 -28.06
CA LEU A 379 6.60 24.24 -28.17
C LEU A 379 7.79 25.16 -28.49
N VAL A 380 7.61 26.05 -29.46
CA VAL A 380 8.63 27.01 -29.91
C VAL A 380 8.96 28.04 -28.81
N GLU A 381 7.97 28.62 -28.13
CA GLU A 381 8.23 29.54 -27.02
C GLU A 381 8.94 28.86 -25.84
N PHE A 382 8.57 27.62 -25.51
CA PHE A 382 9.25 26.88 -24.43
C PHE A 382 10.69 26.51 -24.78
N ALA A 383 10.93 26.07 -26.02
CA ALA A 383 12.27 25.84 -26.52
C ALA A 383 13.15 27.09 -26.39
N TRP A 384 12.69 28.24 -26.89
CA TRP A 384 13.45 29.49 -26.78
C TRP A 384 13.61 29.98 -25.34
N GLY A 385 12.65 29.76 -24.45
CA GLY A 385 12.79 30.04 -23.02
C GLY A 385 13.93 29.24 -22.36
N LEU A 386 14.03 27.94 -22.64
CA LEU A 386 15.15 27.11 -22.20
C LEU A 386 16.49 27.57 -22.82
N ALA A 387 16.51 27.85 -24.13
CA ALA A 387 17.71 28.29 -24.84
C ALA A 387 18.25 29.62 -24.33
N ASN A 388 17.37 30.58 -23.99
CA ASN A 388 17.74 31.89 -23.49
C ASN A 388 18.25 31.85 -22.04
N SER A 389 17.69 30.96 -21.19
CA SER A 389 18.11 30.81 -19.78
C SER A 389 19.59 30.51 -19.56
N LYS A 390 20.27 29.97 -20.58
CA LYS A 390 21.66 29.45 -20.55
C LYS A 390 21.95 28.35 -19.51
N GLN A 391 20.93 27.81 -18.84
CA GLN A 391 21.07 26.61 -17.99
C GLN A 391 21.13 25.34 -18.83
N ASP A 392 21.86 24.32 -18.38
CA ASP A 392 21.81 22.98 -18.99
C ASP A 392 20.44 22.34 -18.75
N PHE A 393 19.92 21.58 -19.72
CA PHE A 393 18.63 20.92 -19.56
C PHE A 393 18.54 19.52 -20.17
N LEU A 394 17.90 18.61 -19.43
CA LEU A 394 17.37 17.35 -19.95
C LEU A 394 15.88 17.57 -20.22
N TRP A 395 15.55 17.83 -21.49
CA TRP A 395 14.16 17.98 -21.92
C TRP A 395 13.72 16.77 -22.72
N VAL A 396 12.50 16.37 -22.44
CA VAL A 396 11.89 15.11 -22.81
C VAL A 396 10.63 15.55 -23.64
N ILE A 397 10.52 15.19 -24.94
CA ILE A 397 9.50 15.64 -25.94
C ILE A 397 8.78 14.46 -26.67
N ARG A 398 7.45 14.24 -26.51
CA ARG A 398 6.74 13.11 -27.18
C ARG A 398 6.61 13.31 -28.70
N PRO A 399 6.49 12.23 -29.51
CA PRO A 399 6.10 12.36 -30.91
C PRO A 399 4.75 13.07 -31.11
N ASP A 400 3.80 12.82 -30.22
CA ASP A 400 2.39 13.27 -30.28
C ASP A 400 2.06 14.43 -29.33
N LEU A 401 3.05 15.28 -29.05
CA LEU A 401 2.91 16.45 -28.17
C LEU A 401 2.14 17.61 -28.81
N VAL A 402 2.31 17.82 -30.11
CA VAL A 402 1.64 18.92 -30.83
C VAL A 402 0.26 18.44 -31.28
N ILE A 403 -0.78 19.20 -30.98
CA ILE A 403 -2.17 18.84 -31.28
C ILE A 403 -2.34 18.62 -32.80
N GLY A 404 -2.46 17.36 -33.20
CA GLY A 404 -2.64 16.94 -34.61
C GLY A 404 -1.35 16.78 -35.42
N GLU A 405 -0.17 17.06 -34.86
CA GLU A 405 1.09 17.14 -35.62
C GLU A 405 2.28 16.47 -34.89
N SER A 406 3.41 16.33 -35.58
CA SER A 406 4.65 15.83 -34.97
C SER A 406 5.35 16.92 -34.17
N ALA A 407 5.94 16.58 -33.03
CA ALA A 407 6.74 17.52 -32.24
C ALA A 407 8.09 17.87 -32.91
N ILE A 408 8.08 18.90 -33.76
CA ILE A 408 9.25 19.41 -34.46
C ILE A 408 9.78 20.66 -33.74
N LEU A 409 11.07 20.66 -33.42
CA LEU A 409 11.77 21.82 -32.86
C LEU A 409 12.42 22.67 -33.97
N PRO A 410 12.54 24.00 -33.79
CA PRO A 410 13.28 24.85 -34.71
C PRO A 410 14.74 24.37 -34.89
N PRO A 411 15.26 24.23 -36.13
CA PRO A 411 16.65 23.84 -36.38
C PRO A 411 17.67 24.76 -35.68
N GLU A 412 17.36 26.04 -35.57
CA GLU A 412 18.19 27.07 -34.93
C GLU A 412 18.31 26.84 -33.42
N PHE A 413 17.22 26.39 -32.78
CA PHE A 413 17.22 26.01 -31.37
C PHE A 413 18.13 24.79 -31.13
N VAL A 414 18.00 23.76 -31.97
CA VAL A 414 18.81 22.53 -31.87
C VAL A 414 20.30 22.84 -32.05
N LEU A 415 20.66 23.81 -32.90
CA LEU A 415 22.04 24.29 -33.06
C LEU A 415 22.53 25.08 -31.84
N GLU A 416 21.73 26.01 -31.33
CA GLU A 416 22.05 26.87 -30.15
C GLU A 416 22.24 26.07 -28.85
N THR A 417 21.51 24.97 -28.66
CA THR A 417 21.56 24.19 -27.40
C THR A 417 22.40 22.92 -27.48
N ARG A 418 23.02 22.61 -28.63
CA ARG A 418 23.69 21.31 -28.93
C ARG A 418 24.74 20.84 -27.92
N GLU A 419 25.45 21.77 -27.26
CA GLU A 419 26.54 21.50 -26.30
C GLU A 419 26.06 21.47 -24.84
N ARG A 420 24.80 21.86 -24.60
CA ARG A 420 24.25 22.25 -23.30
C ARG A 420 22.80 21.78 -23.11
N SER A 421 22.43 20.72 -23.80
CA SER A 421 21.12 20.07 -23.68
C SER A 421 21.19 18.59 -24.08
N LEU A 422 20.33 17.78 -23.46
CA LEU A 422 19.98 16.45 -23.96
C LEU A 422 18.48 16.39 -24.22
N LEU A 423 18.12 16.08 -25.46
CA LEU A 423 16.74 15.88 -25.89
C LEU A 423 16.38 14.38 -25.85
N ALA A 424 15.46 14.01 -24.97
CA ALA A 424 14.75 12.72 -24.92
C ALA A 424 13.24 12.93 -25.23
N SER A 425 12.32 12.04 -24.82
CA SER A 425 10.89 12.09 -25.22
C SER A 425 9.83 11.99 -24.08
N MET A 426 8.88 12.97 -23.94
CA MET A 426 7.78 13.42 -22.96
C MET A 426 8.06 14.54 -21.87
N GLU A 427 7.50 15.79 -21.74
CA GLU A 427 6.53 16.70 -22.44
C GLU A 427 6.45 18.14 -21.79
N ILE A 428 5.57 19.12 -22.23
CA ILE A 428 5.23 20.47 -21.56
C ILE A 428 3.69 20.76 -21.47
N GLU A 429 3.24 21.60 -20.50
CA GLU A 429 1.91 22.26 -20.40
C GLU A 429 1.98 23.82 -20.26
N SER A 430 1.06 24.53 -20.93
CA SER A 430 0.55 25.91 -20.65
C SER A 430 1.35 27.19 -20.98
N ASN A 431 0.68 28.05 -21.77
CA ASN A 431 0.81 29.50 -21.94
C ASN A 431 1.89 30.24 -21.13
N SER A 432 3.10 30.31 -21.70
CA SER A 432 4.19 31.13 -21.18
C SER A 432 4.97 31.70 -22.37
N ASN A 433 5.25 33.00 -22.38
CA ASN A 433 6.15 33.63 -23.37
C ASN A 433 7.61 33.26 -23.03
N ARG A 434 8.51 33.11 -24.01
CA ARG A 434 9.93 32.72 -23.80
C ARG A 434 10.62 33.52 -22.68
N ASP A 435 10.33 34.82 -22.58
CA ASP A 435 10.91 35.73 -21.59
C ASP A 435 10.48 35.37 -20.15
N GLU A 436 9.25 34.88 -19.98
CA GLU A 436 8.73 34.45 -18.67
C GLU A 436 9.32 33.10 -18.26
N ILE A 437 9.52 32.20 -19.23
CA ILE A 437 10.11 30.87 -19.04
C ILE A 437 11.58 31.01 -18.65
N GLU A 438 12.36 31.82 -19.39
CA GLU A 438 13.73 32.17 -19.01
C GLU A 438 13.79 32.70 -17.58
N ARG A 439 12.95 33.70 -17.26
CA ARG A 439 12.91 34.34 -15.94
C ARG A 439 12.59 33.34 -14.82
N TRP A 440 11.67 32.39 -15.05
CA TRP A 440 11.35 31.36 -14.06
C TRP A 440 12.45 30.31 -13.92
N VAL A 441 13.09 29.90 -15.02
CA VAL A 441 14.24 28.99 -14.98
C VAL A 441 15.40 29.62 -14.20
N ARG A 442 15.72 30.90 -14.45
CA ARG A 442 16.73 31.64 -13.67
C ARG A 442 16.35 31.75 -12.19
N GLU A 443 15.11 32.13 -11.85
CA GLU A 443 14.65 32.22 -10.45
C GLU A 443 14.66 30.85 -9.73
N LEU A 444 14.38 29.76 -10.44
CA LEU A 444 14.41 28.39 -9.89
C LEU A 444 15.85 27.91 -9.65
N MET A 445 16.78 28.24 -10.54
CA MET A 445 18.16 27.76 -10.48
C MET A 445 19.03 28.62 -9.57
N GLU A 446 19.04 29.93 -9.79
CA GLU A 446 19.94 30.94 -9.21
C GLU A 446 19.25 31.82 -8.16
N GLY A 447 17.93 32.01 -8.28
CA GLY A 447 17.12 32.91 -7.46
C GLY A 447 16.85 32.44 -6.02
N ASP A 448 16.44 33.37 -5.17
CA ASP A 448 16.20 33.10 -3.75
C ASP A 448 14.90 32.33 -3.51
N LYS A 449 13.90 32.43 -4.40
CA LYS A 449 12.73 31.54 -4.33
C LYS A 449 13.13 30.12 -4.72
N GLY A 450 13.99 29.96 -5.74
CA GLY A 450 14.58 28.67 -6.11
C GLY A 450 15.30 28.00 -4.94
N LYS A 451 16.15 28.74 -4.21
CA LYS A 451 16.82 28.25 -2.99
C LYS A 451 15.82 27.82 -1.91
N GLN A 452 14.76 28.59 -1.67
CA GLN A 452 13.71 28.25 -0.70
C GLN A 452 12.90 27.01 -1.12
N MET A 453 12.58 26.87 -2.42
CA MET A 453 11.91 25.70 -2.99
C MET A 453 12.78 24.45 -2.86
N LYS A 454 14.07 24.53 -3.25
CA LYS A 454 15.06 23.46 -3.09
C LYS A 454 15.18 23.00 -1.62
N LYS A 455 15.17 23.94 -0.65
CA LYS A 455 15.14 23.61 0.79
C LYS A 455 13.87 22.84 1.19
N LYS A 456 12.68 23.33 0.82
CA LYS A 456 11.40 22.66 1.14
C LYS A 456 11.30 21.27 0.50
N ALA A 457 11.78 21.10 -0.73
CA ALA A 457 11.82 19.81 -1.40
C ALA A 457 12.70 18.79 -0.63
N MET A 458 13.82 19.23 -0.07
CA MET A 458 14.67 18.38 0.79
C MET A 458 14.03 18.07 2.15
N GLU A 459 13.28 19.01 2.72
CA GLU A 459 12.48 18.78 3.94
C GLU A 459 11.40 17.71 3.69
N TRP A 460 10.62 17.83 2.61
CA TRP A 460 9.64 16.83 2.20
C TRP A 460 10.28 15.47 1.85
N LYS A 461 11.41 15.47 1.14
CA LYS A 461 12.19 14.24 0.84
C LYS A 461 12.52 13.48 2.12
N SER A 462 12.99 14.17 3.16
CA SER A 462 13.33 13.54 4.44
C SER A 462 12.11 12.90 5.13
N LEU A 463 10.93 13.52 5.03
CA LEU A 463 9.68 12.96 5.56
C LEU A 463 9.28 11.66 4.83
N VAL A 464 9.31 11.65 3.49
CA VAL A 464 8.94 10.46 2.71
C VAL A 464 9.96 9.32 2.80
N GLU A 465 11.26 9.64 2.92
CA GLU A 465 12.31 8.67 3.22
C GLU A 465 12.06 8.01 4.58
N LYS A 466 11.91 8.81 5.64
CA LYS A 466 11.58 8.34 7.00
C LYS A 466 10.29 7.49 7.04
N ALA A 467 9.27 7.85 6.27
CA ALA A 467 8.01 7.09 6.19
C ALA A 467 8.16 5.73 5.47
N SER A 468 9.06 5.65 4.47
CA SER A 468 9.21 4.47 3.61
C SER A 468 10.29 3.49 4.07
N THR A 469 11.43 3.99 4.57
CA THR A 469 12.66 3.19 4.78
C THR A 469 13.10 3.07 6.25
N ALA A 470 12.46 3.78 7.17
CA ALA A 470 12.76 3.60 8.59
C ALA A 470 12.28 2.21 9.06
N PRO A 471 12.95 1.57 10.05
CA PRO A 471 12.53 0.25 10.56
C PRO A 471 11.08 0.16 11.08
N ASN A 472 10.47 1.29 11.42
CA ASN A 472 9.05 1.45 11.76
C ASN A 472 8.39 2.58 10.94
N GLY A 473 8.76 2.74 9.66
CA GLY A 473 8.15 3.74 8.76
C GLY A 473 6.66 3.50 8.56
N SER A 474 5.87 4.57 8.46
CA SER A 474 4.41 4.51 8.35
C SER A 474 3.95 3.74 7.11
N SER A 475 4.57 3.97 5.95
CA SER A 475 4.16 3.33 4.68
C SER A 475 4.34 1.81 4.72
N HIS A 476 5.44 1.32 5.31
CA HIS A 476 5.65 -0.11 5.57
C HIS A 476 4.61 -0.68 6.56
N LEU A 477 4.36 0.03 7.66
CA LEU A 477 3.41 -0.42 8.68
C LEU A 477 1.97 -0.44 8.16
N ASN A 478 1.59 0.54 7.33
CA ASN A 478 0.27 0.63 6.71
C ASN A 478 0.05 -0.44 5.64
N LEU A 479 1.07 -0.76 4.83
CA LEU A 479 1.03 -1.90 3.90
C LEU A 479 0.81 -3.23 4.64
N GLU A 480 1.64 -3.51 5.66
CA GLU A 480 1.51 -4.73 6.47
C GLU A 480 0.15 -4.80 7.19
N LYS A 481 -0.37 -3.66 7.67
CA LYS A 481 -1.67 -3.57 8.34
C LYS A 481 -2.82 -3.82 7.35
N MET A 482 -2.81 -3.20 6.18
CA MET A 482 -3.81 -3.38 5.12
C MET A 482 -3.88 -4.84 4.64
N ILE A 483 -2.71 -5.45 4.40
CA ILE A 483 -2.58 -6.87 4.02
C ILE A 483 -3.23 -7.82 5.06
N ALA A 484 -3.12 -7.49 6.34
CA ALA A 484 -3.61 -8.34 7.43
C ALA A 484 -5.06 -8.05 7.88
N GLU A 485 -5.46 -6.79 7.91
CA GLU A 485 -6.81 -6.37 8.35
C GLU A 485 -7.84 -6.46 7.20
N VAL A 486 -7.41 -6.35 5.94
CA VAL A 486 -8.30 -6.28 4.77
C VAL A 486 -8.10 -7.47 3.82
N LEU A 487 -6.85 -7.78 3.43
CA LEU A 487 -6.57 -8.85 2.45
C LEU A 487 -6.41 -10.27 3.07
N GLY A 488 -6.56 -10.40 4.39
CA GLY A 488 -6.68 -11.69 5.07
C GLY A 488 -5.39 -12.53 5.16
N LEU A 489 -4.21 -11.96 4.90
CA LEU A 489 -2.93 -12.65 5.11
C LEU A 489 -2.48 -12.54 6.57
N SER A 490 -2.10 -13.67 7.17
CA SER A 490 -1.47 -13.70 8.49
C SER A 490 -0.15 -12.91 8.47
N PRO A 491 -0.02 -11.79 9.20
CA PRO A 491 1.17 -10.95 9.18
C PRO A 491 2.40 -11.71 9.68
N SER A 492 3.57 -11.39 9.12
CA SER A 492 4.79 -12.18 9.37
C SER A 492 5.17 -12.19 10.87
N LYS A 493 5.91 -13.23 11.28
CA LYS A 493 6.43 -13.33 12.67
C LYS A 493 7.35 -12.15 13.04
N ALA A 494 7.91 -11.43 12.06
CA ALA A 494 8.66 -10.19 12.27
C ALA A 494 7.72 -8.98 12.42
N SER A 495 6.73 -8.84 11.54
CA SER A 495 5.72 -7.77 11.55
C SER A 495 4.96 -7.72 12.89
N VAL A 496 4.48 -8.88 13.36
CA VAL A 496 3.79 -9.03 14.66
C VAL A 496 4.68 -8.64 15.86
N ARG A 497 6.02 -8.71 15.73
CA ARG A 497 6.96 -8.22 16.75
C ARG A 497 7.16 -6.69 16.65
N LYS A 498 7.28 -6.12 15.45
CA LYS A 498 7.32 -4.66 15.24
C LYS A 498 6.06 -3.99 15.80
N TRP A 499 4.86 -4.46 15.41
CA TRP A 499 3.59 -3.88 15.82
C TRP A 499 3.40 -3.80 17.34
N LYS A 500 3.75 -4.87 18.07
CA LYS A 500 3.70 -4.90 19.55
C LYS A 500 4.68 -3.94 20.22
N THR A 501 5.63 -3.39 19.47
CA THR A 501 6.58 -2.37 19.91
C THR A 501 6.08 -0.95 19.59
N VAL A 502 5.47 -0.75 18.41
CA VAL A 502 4.89 0.54 18.00
C VAL A 502 3.61 0.86 18.78
N ALA A 503 2.71 -0.12 19.00
CA ALA A 503 1.49 0.05 19.78
C ALA A 503 1.73 0.36 21.28
N ARG A 504 2.99 0.36 21.73
CA ARG A 504 3.43 0.80 23.08
C ARG A 504 4.02 2.22 23.07
N LYS A 505 4.05 2.90 21.94
CA LYS A 505 4.72 4.21 21.72
C LYS A 505 3.91 5.21 20.86
N GLY A 506 2.69 4.86 20.43
CA GLY A 506 1.81 5.79 19.72
C GLY A 506 1.24 6.90 20.61
N PRO A 507 0.80 8.04 20.05
CA PRO A 507 0.21 9.14 20.83
C PRO A 507 -1.13 8.76 21.49
N MET A 508 -1.48 9.44 22.58
CA MET A 508 -2.84 9.41 23.10
C MET A 508 -3.77 10.19 22.16
N GLY A 509 -4.91 9.62 21.77
CA GLY A 509 -5.89 10.30 20.92
C GLY A 509 -7.01 9.40 20.42
N ILE A 510 -6.70 8.47 19.50
CA ILE A 510 -7.72 7.73 18.74
C ILE A 510 -7.60 6.22 18.99
N SER A 511 -8.64 5.62 19.60
CA SER A 511 -8.75 4.18 19.80
C SER A 511 -9.01 3.46 18.48
N SER A 512 -8.10 2.59 18.01
CA SER A 512 -8.39 1.70 16.87
C SER A 512 -9.51 0.69 17.22
N PRO A 513 -10.15 0.03 16.23
CA PRO A 513 -11.09 -1.05 16.51
C PRO A 513 -10.46 -2.18 17.35
N ILE A 514 -9.18 -2.48 17.14
CA ILE A 514 -8.42 -3.45 17.95
C ILE A 514 -8.23 -2.94 19.38
N GLN A 515 -7.95 -1.64 19.57
CA GLN A 515 -7.89 -1.00 20.89
C GLN A 515 -9.25 -1.16 21.61
N ARG A 516 -10.36 -0.81 20.94
CA ARG A 516 -11.72 -0.97 21.47
C ARG A 516 -12.06 -2.43 21.79
N ILE A 517 -11.64 -3.40 20.98
CA ILE A 517 -11.84 -4.84 21.24
C ILE A 517 -11.00 -5.33 22.44
N LEU A 518 -9.77 -4.82 22.59
CA LEU A 518 -8.91 -5.14 23.74
C LEU A 518 -9.43 -4.50 25.03
N GLU A 519 -9.90 -3.27 24.97
CA GLU A 519 -10.53 -2.54 26.08
C GLU A 519 -11.87 -3.16 26.46
N ALA A 520 -12.74 -3.50 25.50
CA ALA A 520 -13.96 -4.26 25.75
C ALA A 520 -13.67 -5.63 26.40
N ARG A 521 -12.63 -6.35 25.94
CA ARG A 521 -12.18 -7.60 26.58
C ARG A 521 -11.60 -7.40 27.98
N GLN A 522 -11.01 -6.25 28.29
CA GLN A 522 -10.58 -5.90 29.66
C GLN A 522 -11.75 -5.48 30.54
N THR A 523 -12.71 -4.73 30.02
CA THR A 523 -13.92 -4.26 30.70
C THR A 523 -14.86 -5.43 31.01
N LEU A 524 -15.02 -6.39 30.09
CA LEU A 524 -15.71 -7.67 30.36
C LEU A 524 -14.99 -8.46 31.47
N LYS A 525 -13.66 -8.53 31.45
CA LYS A 525 -12.86 -9.13 32.55
C LYS A 525 -12.92 -8.35 33.86
N LYS A 526 -13.31 -7.07 33.85
CA LYS A 526 -13.58 -6.25 35.04
C LYS A 526 -15.01 -6.46 35.57
N LYS A 527 -16.04 -6.40 34.72
CA LYS A 527 -17.44 -6.73 35.11
C LYS A 527 -17.54 -8.13 35.71
N ASN A 528 -16.91 -9.13 35.08
CA ASN A 528 -16.85 -10.52 35.56
C ASN A 528 -15.91 -10.72 36.78
N ARG A 529 -15.40 -9.65 37.40
CA ARG A 529 -14.69 -9.65 38.70
C ARG A 529 -15.40 -8.87 39.80
N VAL A 530 -16.49 -8.17 39.48
CA VAL A 530 -17.20 -7.27 40.42
C VAL A 530 -18.69 -7.63 40.57
N GLY A 531 -19.28 -8.33 39.59
CA GLY A 531 -20.69 -8.77 39.63
C GLY A 531 -20.97 -9.96 40.56
N GLY A 532 -20.78 -9.77 41.88
CA GLY A 532 -21.06 -10.76 42.93
C GLY A 532 -22.28 -10.41 43.79
N ALA A 533 -23.48 -10.55 43.21
CA ALA A 533 -24.80 -10.53 43.86
C ALA A 533 -25.17 -9.34 44.80
N SER A 534 -26.08 -8.49 44.33
CA SER A 534 -27.36 -8.23 45.03
C SER A 534 -28.36 -7.48 44.14
N SER A 535 -29.61 -7.43 44.58
CA SER A 535 -30.82 -7.14 43.81
C SER A 535 -31.19 -5.66 43.65
N GLY A 536 -31.81 -5.33 42.50
CA GLY A 536 -33.11 -4.62 42.53
C GLY A 536 -33.19 -3.19 41.96
N LYS A 537 -34.01 -3.03 40.90
CA LYS A 537 -34.51 -1.79 40.28
C LYS A 537 -33.48 -0.90 39.57
N GLY A 538 -33.92 -0.22 38.51
CA GLY A 538 -33.12 0.74 37.72
C GLY A 538 -32.81 0.26 36.29
N CYS A 539 -33.81 0.22 35.41
CA CYS A 539 -33.64 0.00 33.97
C CYS A 539 -34.56 0.93 33.18
N GLU A 540 -34.18 2.21 33.09
CA GLU A 540 -34.74 3.23 32.20
C GLU A 540 -33.68 4.34 32.04
N GLU A 541 -33.86 5.20 31.03
CA GLU A 541 -33.02 6.39 30.74
C GLU A 541 -31.51 6.18 30.47
N ALA A 542 -31.17 5.73 29.25
CA ALA A 542 -29.86 5.96 28.63
C ALA A 542 -29.86 5.77 27.09
N ILE A 543 -30.91 6.23 26.38
CA ILE A 543 -30.93 6.28 24.90
C ILE A 543 -31.48 7.65 24.44
N SER A 544 -30.62 8.66 24.54
CA SER A 544 -30.63 9.86 23.71
C SER A 544 -29.16 10.28 23.48
N ASP A 545 -28.89 10.98 22.39
CA ASP A 545 -27.61 11.62 22.06
C ASP A 545 -26.39 10.69 21.88
N MET A 546 -26.46 9.79 20.90
CA MET A 546 -25.30 9.34 20.10
C MET A 546 -25.69 8.90 18.70
#